data_AF-A0A1A6A2T0-F1
#
_entry.id   AF-A0A1A6A2T0-F1
#
_cell.length_a   1.000
_cell.length_b   1.000
_cell.length_c   1.000
_cell.angle_alpha   90.00
_cell.angle_beta   90.00
_cell.angle_gamma   90.00
#
_symmetry.space_group_name_H-M   'P 1'
#
loop_
_entity.id
_entity.type
_entity.pdbx_description
1 polymer ?
#
loop_
_entity_poly.entity_id
_entity_poly.type
_entity_poly.pdbx_seq_one_letter_code
_entity_poly.pdbx_strand_id
1 'polypeptide(L)'
;MATSVLSSPFMNLNTINTILSSTKTIPIEQKIQLLEAKIHLLTSTLPALVSHAIAGDPAPIHSLQVRSARDTRVQEIDTIRLDLGQTYLQQKVPDYIRAEVEFGIIDKDCKNMLKRLKKRANSDSTKQAGIADPFNIHQPESPISEEEWIVEIKRLRISALKGMIIVEEGLGRAARVERWKKAIEDIEHSPIP
;
A
#
# COMPACT_ATOMS: atom_id res chain seq x y z
N MET A 1 25.80 21.70 1.82
CA MET A 1 25.56 20.72 2.89
C MET A 1 24.07 20.65 3.13
N ALA A 2 23.39 19.56 2.74
CA ALA A 2 21.95 19.43 2.94
C ALA A 2 21.69 18.90 4.36
N THR A 3 21.15 19.75 5.24
CA THR A 3 20.67 19.34 6.55
C THR A 3 19.50 18.38 6.36
N SER A 4 19.72 17.09 6.65
CA SER A 4 18.71 16.05 6.52
C SER A 4 17.50 16.40 7.40
N VAL A 5 16.37 16.64 6.74
CA VAL A 5 15.05 16.94 7.36
C VAL A 5 14.64 15.85 8.37
N LEU A 6 15.20 14.64 8.22
CA LEU A 6 14.95 13.47 9.07
C LEU A 6 15.58 13.56 10.48
N SER A 7 16.46 14.53 10.74
CA SER A 7 17.16 14.68 12.03
C SER A 7 16.50 15.67 13.00
N SER A 8 15.46 16.39 12.57
CA SER A 8 14.83 17.43 13.38
C SER A 8 13.76 16.87 14.33
N PRO A 9 13.85 17.09 15.66
CA PRO A 9 12.85 16.64 16.63
C PRO A 9 11.48 17.32 16.46
N PHE A 10 11.38 18.34 15.61
CA PHE A 10 10.13 19.06 15.30
C PHE A 10 9.37 18.48 14.09
N MET A 11 9.96 17.54 13.35
CA MET A 11 9.39 16.99 12.12
C MET A 11 8.59 15.71 12.41
N ASN A 12 7.41 15.89 13.03
CA ASN A 12 6.47 14.80 13.28
C ASN A 12 5.46 14.64 12.11
N LEU A 13 4.69 13.55 12.13
CA LEU A 13 3.74 13.21 11.07
C LEU A 13 2.69 14.30 10.83
N ASN A 14 2.23 14.97 11.89
CA ASN A 14 1.25 16.05 11.79
C ASN A 14 1.86 17.25 11.05
N THR A 15 3.07 17.66 11.40
CA THR A 15 3.80 18.74 10.72
C THR A 15 3.96 18.44 9.23
N ILE A 16 4.36 17.22 8.87
CA ILE A 16 4.53 16.81 7.47
C ILE A 16 3.20 16.87 6.72
N ASN A 17 2.11 16.36 7.30
CA ASN A 17 0.78 16.43 6.70
C ASN A 17 0.32 17.87 6.49
N THR A 18 0.50 18.75 7.47
CA THR A 18 0.14 20.16 7.33
C THR A 18 0.92 20.84 6.20
N ILE A 19 2.21 20.54 6.06
CA ILE A 19 3.02 21.10 4.97
C ILE A 19 2.55 20.55 3.62
N LEU A 20 2.39 19.23 3.48
CA LEU A 20 1.96 18.59 2.22
C LEU A 20 0.55 18.99 1.78
N SER A 21 -0.34 19.32 2.72
CA SER A 21 -1.70 19.78 2.45
C SER A 21 -1.82 21.30 2.29
N SER A 22 -0.73 22.05 2.44
CA SER A 22 -0.73 23.50 2.25
C SER A 22 -1.05 23.86 0.79
N THR A 23 -1.80 24.94 0.58
CA THR A 23 -2.07 25.49 -0.76
C THR A 23 -0.84 26.13 -1.41
N LYS A 24 0.26 26.27 -0.65
CA LYS A 24 1.51 26.83 -1.14
C LYS A 24 2.25 25.81 -2.01
N THR A 25 2.72 26.24 -3.18
CA THR A 25 3.57 25.41 -4.03
C THR A 25 4.85 25.01 -3.31
N ILE A 26 5.06 23.71 -3.13
CA ILE A 26 6.25 23.13 -2.52
C ILE A 26 7.24 22.79 -3.64
N PRO A 27 8.52 23.17 -3.53
CA PRO A 27 9.56 22.69 -4.45
C PRO A 27 9.59 21.16 -4.52
N ILE A 28 9.80 20.60 -5.70
CA ILE A 28 9.70 19.15 -5.95
C ILE A 28 10.66 18.37 -5.04
N GLU A 29 11.89 18.86 -4.88
CA GLU A 29 12.91 18.23 -4.04
C GLU A 29 12.51 18.21 -2.57
N GLN A 30 11.86 19.27 -2.09
CA GLN A 30 11.34 19.33 -0.73
C GLN A 30 10.13 18.40 -0.56
N LYS A 31 9.26 18.30 -1.57
CA LYS A 31 8.13 17.36 -1.58
C LYS A 31 8.62 15.90 -1.50
N ILE A 32 9.67 15.54 -2.25
CA ILE A 32 10.32 14.23 -2.18
C ILE A 32 10.78 13.93 -0.74
N GLN A 33 11.55 14.85 -0.14
CA GLN A 33 12.06 14.67 1.23
C GLN A 33 10.94 14.50 2.26
N LEU A 34 9.85 15.26 2.13
CA LEU A 34 8.69 15.16 3.02
C LEU A 34 7.96 13.83 2.87
N LEU A 35 7.79 13.34 1.64
CA LEU A 35 7.15 12.05 1.37
C LEU A 35 8.02 10.88 1.85
N GLU A 36 9.33 10.92 1.61
CA GLU A 36 10.30 9.94 2.15
C GLU A 36 10.26 9.91 3.68
N ALA A 37 10.27 11.08 4.32
CA ALA A 37 10.15 11.21 5.77
C ALA A 37 8.83 10.62 6.29
N LYS A 38 7.72 10.89 5.59
CA LYS A 38 6.40 10.35 5.94
C LYS A 38 6.39 8.82 5.89
N ILE A 39 6.93 8.23 4.82
CA ILE A 39 7.06 6.77 4.68
C ILE A 39 7.93 6.21 5.80
N HIS A 40 9.08 6.83 6.10
CA HIS A 40 9.96 6.38 7.18
C HIS A 40 9.27 6.41 8.56
N LEU A 41 8.51 7.46 8.88
CA LEU A 41 7.78 7.55 10.15
C LEU A 41 6.65 6.53 10.24
N LEU A 42 5.90 6.30 9.16
CA LEU A 42 4.82 5.31 9.15
C LEU A 42 5.36 3.87 9.19
N THR A 43 6.49 3.61 8.54
CA THR A 43 7.13 2.28 8.56
C THR A 43 7.82 1.98 9.88
N SER A 44 8.41 2.97 10.56
CA SER A 44 9.01 2.79 11.88
C SER A 44 7.99 2.61 13.01
N THR A 45 6.76 3.10 12.81
CA THR A 45 5.64 2.96 13.75
C THR A 45 4.72 1.77 13.44
N LEU A 46 4.97 1.07 12.33
CA LEU A 46 4.39 -0.26 12.10
C LEU A 46 4.98 -1.20 13.16
N PRO A 47 4.15 -1.81 14.03
CA PRO A 47 4.69 -2.70 15.04
C PRO A 47 5.43 -3.85 14.36
N ALA A 48 6.61 -4.22 14.86
CA ALA A 48 7.29 -5.46 14.52
C ALA A 48 6.52 -6.67 15.09
N LEU A 49 5.21 -6.74 14.88
CA LEU A 49 4.31 -7.76 15.42
C LEU A 49 4.38 -9.06 14.61
N VAL A 50 5.60 -9.50 14.25
CA VAL A 50 5.91 -10.90 13.91
C VAL A 50 7.40 -11.14 14.21
N SER A 51 7.80 -10.99 15.47
CA SER A 51 8.98 -11.70 15.98
C SER A 51 8.56 -12.41 17.24
N HIS A 52 8.50 -13.74 17.15
CA HIS A 52 8.01 -14.72 18.13
C HIS A 52 6.54 -15.13 18.01
N ALA A 53 6.19 -15.75 16.88
CA ALA A 53 5.38 -16.96 16.95
C ALA A 53 6.30 -18.15 17.30
N ILE A 54 6.78 -18.19 18.55
CA ILE A 54 7.32 -19.40 19.16
C ILE A 54 6.43 -19.68 20.37
N ALA A 55 5.92 -20.91 20.40
CA ALA A 55 5.19 -21.56 21.50
C ALA A 55 3.75 -21.09 21.78
N GLY A 56 2.79 -21.72 21.07
CA GLY A 56 1.89 -22.65 21.77
C GLY A 56 0.59 -22.15 22.40
N ASP A 57 -0.09 -21.11 21.90
CA ASP A 57 -1.41 -20.74 22.43
C ASP A 57 -2.47 -20.51 21.32
N PRO A 58 -3.67 -21.16 21.39
CA PRO A 58 -4.69 -21.00 20.38
C PRO A 58 -5.63 -19.85 20.78
N ALA A 59 -5.33 -18.64 20.32
CA ALA A 59 -6.29 -17.54 20.33
C ALA A 59 -6.68 -17.18 18.89
N PRO A 60 -7.81 -17.69 18.35
CA PRO A 60 -8.18 -17.50 16.94
C PRO A 60 -8.58 -16.05 16.61
N ILE A 61 -9.10 -15.29 17.58
CA ILE A 61 -9.85 -14.06 17.34
C ILE A 61 -8.93 -12.83 17.17
N HIS A 62 -7.85 -12.72 17.94
CA HIS A 62 -6.92 -11.57 17.85
C HIS A 62 -6.10 -11.56 16.55
N SER A 63 -5.89 -12.72 15.93
CA SER A 63 -5.02 -12.84 14.75
C SER A 63 -5.60 -12.20 13.48
N LEU A 64 -6.93 -12.12 13.35
CA LEU A 64 -7.62 -11.58 12.18
C LEU A 64 -7.69 -10.05 12.22
N GLN A 65 -8.03 -9.46 13.37
CA GLN A 65 -8.08 -8.00 13.55
C GLN A 65 -6.70 -7.35 13.38
N VAL A 66 -5.64 -7.96 13.94
CA VAL A 66 -4.26 -7.46 13.82
C VAL A 66 -3.77 -7.49 12.36
N ARG A 67 -4.21 -8.48 11.58
CA ARG A 67 -3.87 -8.58 10.14
C ARG A 67 -4.61 -7.56 9.29
N SER A 68 -5.89 -7.29 9.58
CA SER A 68 -6.67 -6.26 8.89
C SER A 68 -6.06 -4.87 9.09
N ALA A 69 -5.75 -4.50 10.34
CA ALA A 69 -5.12 -3.22 10.68
C ALA A 69 -3.73 -3.05 10.02
N ARG A 70 -2.96 -4.13 9.88
CA ARG A 70 -1.69 -4.10 9.14
C ARG A 70 -1.91 -3.80 7.67
N ASP A 71 -2.86 -4.48 7.03
CA ASP A 71 -3.10 -4.31 5.59
C ASP A 71 -3.61 -2.87 5.30
N THR A 72 -4.46 -2.29 6.16
CA THR A 72 -4.85 -0.87 6.08
C THR A 72 -3.67 0.09 6.16
N ARG A 73 -2.75 -0.11 7.12
CA ARG A 73 -1.56 0.75 7.25
C ARG A 73 -0.60 0.61 6.06
N VAL A 74 -0.45 -0.60 5.51
CA VAL A 74 0.36 -0.82 4.31
C VAL A 74 -0.24 -0.07 3.12
N GLN A 75 -1.56 -0.14 2.94
CA GLN A 75 -2.27 0.60 1.90
C GLN A 75 -2.12 2.13 2.03
N GLU A 76 -2.15 2.68 3.25
CA GLU A 76 -1.87 4.10 3.50
C GLU A 76 -0.44 4.48 3.06
N ILE A 77 0.55 3.65 3.42
CA ILE A 77 1.95 3.83 3.00
C ILE A 77 2.08 3.76 1.48
N ASP A 78 1.43 2.78 0.84
CA ASP A 78 1.49 2.59 -0.61
C ASP A 78 0.85 3.76 -1.37
N THR A 79 -0.17 4.40 -0.81
CA THR A 79 -0.73 5.64 -1.37
C THR A 79 0.32 6.76 -1.37
N ILE A 80 1.11 6.89 -0.30
CA ILE A 80 2.18 7.89 -0.19
C ILE A 80 3.34 7.53 -1.12
N ARG A 81 3.67 6.24 -1.26
CA ARG A 81 4.66 5.76 -2.24
C ARG A 81 4.23 6.05 -3.67
N LEU A 82 2.93 5.96 -3.98
CA LEU A 82 2.40 6.31 -5.30
C LEU A 82 2.67 7.79 -5.60
N ASP A 83 2.37 8.68 -4.65
CA ASP A 83 2.65 10.11 -4.77
C ASP A 83 4.15 10.39 -4.91
N LEU A 84 5.00 9.66 -4.19
CA LEU A 84 6.45 9.77 -4.28
C LEU A 84 6.96 9.35 -5.66
N GLY A 85 6.52 8.20 -6.17
CA GLY A 85 6.85 7.71 -7.51
C GLY A 85 6.43 8.70 -8.59
N GLN A 86 5.22 9.26 -8.49
CA GLN A 86 4.77 10.33 -9.39
C GLN A 86 5.63 11.59 -9.30
N THR A 87 6.02 11.98 -8.08
CA THR A 87 6.85 13.15 -7.85
C THR A 87 8.25 12.97 -8.47
N TYR A 88 8.82 11.76 -8.43
CA TYR A 88 10.09 11.47 -9.12
C TYR A 88 10.01 11.67 -10.64
N LEU A 89 8.87 11.35 -11.25
CA LEU A 89 8.62 11.54 -12.69
C LEU A 89 8.41 13.01 -13.08
N GLN A 90 7.99 13.87 -12.14
CA GLN A 90 7.70 15.29 -12.39
C GLN A 90 8.94 16.19 -12.34
N GLN A 91 10.09 15.65 -11.96
CA GLN A 91 11.36 16.40 -11.95
C GLN A 91 11.74 16.89 -13.35
N LYS A 92 12.53 17.97 -13.41
CA LYS A 92 13.07 18.48 -14.68
C LYS A 92 13.83 17.41 -15.47
N VAL A 93 14.52 16.53 -14.76
CA VAL A 93 15.05 15.27 -15.29
C VAL A 93 14.36 14.16 -14.50
N PRO A 94 13.42 13.40 -15.10
CA PRO A 94 12.71 12.34 -14.41
C PRO A 94 13.65 11.29 -13.82
N ASP A 95 13.46 10.93 -12.55
CA ASP A 95 14.20 9.82 -11.92
C ASP A 95 13.41 8.52 -12.09
N TYR A 96 13.57 7.91 -13.26
CA TYR A 96 12.87 6.68 -13.62
C TYR A 96 13.23 5.49 -12.73
N ILE A 97 14.46 5.44 -12.20
CA ILE A 97 14.92 4.32 -11.37
C ILE A 97 14.24 4.37 -10.01
N ARG A 98 14.22 5.54 -9.37
CA ARG A 98 13.52 5.68 -8.08
C ARG A 98 12.01 5.50 -8.23
N ALA A 99 11.43 6.01 -9.30
CA ALA A 99 10.02 5.78 -9.62
C ALA A 99 9.71 4.28 -9.81
N GLU A 100 10.56 3.53 -10.55
CA GLU A 100 10.41 2.07 -10.73
C GLU A 100 10.36 1.34 -9.39
N VAL A 101 11.26 1.71 -8.45
CA VAL A 101 11.34 1.08 -7.13
C VAL A 101 10.03 1.29 -6.36
N GLU A 102 9.53 2.53 -6.29
CA GLU A 102 8.30 2.84 -5.55
C GLU A 102 7.08 2.12 -6.13
N PHE A 103 6.87 2.19 -7.44
CA PHE A 103 5.75 1.48 -8.08
C PHE A 103 5.87 -0.04 -7.96
N GLY A 104 7.10 -0.57 -7.94
CA GLY A 104 7.36 -2.01 -7.79
C GLY A 104 7.01 -2.54 -6.41
N ILE A 105 7.25 -1.75 -5.36
CA ILE A 105 6.84 -2.08 -3.99
C ILE A 105 5.31 -2.15 -3.91
N ILE A 106 4.60 -1.16 -4.45
CA ILE A 106 3.13 -1.10 -4.43
C ILE A 106 2.51 -2.29 -5.18
N ASP A 107 2.99 -2.64 -6.39
CA ASP A 107 2.45 -3.81 -7.11
C ASP A 107 2.62 -5.11 -6.31
N LYS A 108 3.78 -5.29 -5.67
CA LYS A 108 4.07 -6.44 -4.82
C LYS A 108 3.13 -6.50 -3.62
N ASP A 109 2.94 -5.39 -2.92
CA ASP A 109 2.12 -5.34 -1.71
C ASP A 109 0.63 -5.52 -2.02
N CYS A 110 0.12 -4.89 -3.09
CA CYS A 110 -1.22 -5.14 -3.60
C CYS A 110 -1.46 -6.60 -3.99
N LYS A 111 -0.52 -7.26 -4.69
CA LYS A 111 -0.61 -8.70 -4.99
C LYS A 111 -0.70 -9.55 -3.72
N ASN A 112 0.11 -9.21 -2.72
CA ASN A 112 0.13 -9.92 -1.45
C ASN A 112 -1.18 -9.74 -0.67
N MET A 113 -1.75 -8.53 -0.64
CA MET A 113 -3.04 -8.25 -0.03
C MET A 113 -4.18 -9.00 -0.73
N LEU A 114 -4.27 -8.92 -2.06
CA LEU A 114 -5.29 -9.64 -2.85
C LEU A 114 -5.18 -11.16 -2.68
N LYS A 115 -3.96 -11.71 -2.61
CA LYS A 115 -3.76 -13.14 -2.35
C LYS A 115 -4.26 -13.55 -0.96
N ARG A 116 -4.04 -12.71 0.06
CA ARG A 116 -4.56 -12.95 1.42
C ARG A 116 -6.09 -12.91 1.46
N LEU A 117 -6.69 -11.95 0.78
CA LEU A 117 -8.14 -11.79 0.67
C LEU A 117 -8.81 -13.01 0.01
N LYS A 118 -8.31 -13.42 -1.18
CA LYS A 118 -8.80 -14.63 -1.85
C LYS A 118 -8.70 -15.89 -0.98
N LYS A 119 -7.63 -16.01 -0.19
CA LYS A 119 -7.48 -17.13 0.75
C LYS A 119 -8.53 -17.11 1.87
N ARG A 120 -8.93 -15.92 2.35
CA ARG A 120 -9.99 -15.77 3.37
C ARG A 120 -11.34 -16.23 2.82
N ALA A 121 -11.75 -15.70 1.68
CA ALA A 121 -13.01 -16.08 1.01
C ALA A 121 -13.14 -17.60 0.79
N ASN A 122 -12.06 -18.27 0.36
CA ASN A 122 -12.05 -19.72 0.16
C ASN A 122 -12.05 -20.53 1.48
N SER A 123 -11.58 -19.95 2.58
CA SER A 123 -11.54 -20.62 3.89
C SER A 123 -12.90 -20.59 4.59
N ASP A 124 -13.67 -19.50 4.43
CA ASP A 124 -14.99 -19.37 5.03
C ASP A 124 -16.04 -20.26 4.34
N SER A 125 -15.93 -20.43 3.02
CA SER A 125 -16.73 -21.38 2.25
C SER A 125 -16.47 -22.85 2.61
N THR A 126 -15.31 -23.18 3.20
CA THR A 126 -15.00 -24.53 3.68
C THR A 126 -15.53 -24.81 5.10
N LYS A 127 -15.79 -23.76 5.91
CA LYS A 127 -16.26 -23.91 7.31
C LYS A 127 -17.78 -23.93 7.46
N GLN A 128 -18.56 -23.60 6.44
CA GLN A 128 -20.03 -23.68 6.48
C GLN A 128 -20.61 -25.12 6.47
N ALA A 129 -19.77 -26.15 6.48
CA ALA A 129 -20.22 -27.56 6.55
C ALA A 129 -20.26 -28.15 7.98
N GLY A 130 -19.95 -27.40 9.04
CA GLY A 130 -19.91 -27.97 10.40
C GLY A 130 -20.06 -26.96 11.54
N ILE A 131 -21.23 -27.04 12.20
CA ILE A 131 -21.58 -26.52 13.54
C ILE A 131 -21.68 -25.00 13.65
N ALA A 132 -22.93 -24.52 13.74
CA ALA A 132 -23.26 -23.14 14.09
C ALA A 132 -22.87 -22.85 15.55
N ASP A 133 -21.95 -21.91 15.76
CA ASP A 133 -21.58 -21.39 17.08
C ASP A 133 -22.52 -20.21 17.45
N PRO A 134 -23.26 -20.24 18.59
CA PRO A 134 -24.28 -19.23 18.92
C PRO A 134 -23.74 -17.87 19.38
N PHE A 135 -22.42 -17.70 19.52
CA PHE A 135 -21.83 -16.48 20.10
C PHE A 135 -21.25 -15.53 19.04
N ASN A 136 -22.10 -15.00 18.16
CA ASN A 136 -21.70 -13.92 17.26
C ASN A 136 -21.94 -12.55 17.93
N ILE A 137 -21.04 -12.20 18.86
CA ILE A 137 -21.01 -10.89 19.50
C ILE A 137 -20.43 -9.89 18.50
N HIS A 138 -21.30 -8.98 18.05
CA HIS A 138 -21.05 -7.67 17.43
C HIS A 138 -19.59 -7.39 17.05
N GLN A 139 -19.25 -7.62 15.78
CA GLN A 139 -18.07 -7.00 15.20
C GLN A 139 -18.30 -5.47 15.15
N PRO A 140 -17.33 -4.66 15.60
CA PRO A 140 -17.37 -3.23 15.37
C PRO A 140 -17.31 -2.98 13.86
N GLU A 141 -18.23 -2.18 13.38
CA GLU A 141 -18.37 -1.74 11.99
C GLU A 141 -17.02 -1.26 11.44
N SER A 142 -16.39 -2.10 10.61
CA SER A 142 -15.40 -1.59 9.66
C SER A 142 -16.19 -0.80 8.62
N PRO A 143 -15.95 0.51 8.42
CA PRO A 143 -16.82 1.35 7.60
C PRO A 143 -16.73 1.08 6.08
N ILE A 144 -16.00 0.05 5.66
CA ILE A 144 -15.76 -0.30 4.24
C ILE A 144 -15.97 -1.81 4.10
N SER A 145 -16.80 -2.23 3.14
CA SER A 145 -17.02 -3.66 2.86
C SER A 145 -15.75 -4.31 2.26
N GLU A 146 -15.61 -5.63 2.39
CA GLU A 146 -14.44 -6.34 1.83
C GLU A 146 -14.34 -6.14 0.31
N GLU A 147 -15.48 -6.04 -0.38
CA GLU A 147 -15.58 -5.74 -1.81
C GLU A 147 -15.04 -4.34 -2.14
N GLU A 148 -15.45 -3.32 -1.39
CA GLU A 148 -14.95 -1.95 -1.55
C GLU A 148 -13.44 -1.89 -1.31
N TRP A 149 -12.95 -2.65 -0.33
CA TRP A 149 -11.53 -2.74 -0.06
C TRP A 149 -10.73 -3.41 -1.18
N ILE A 150 -11.27 -4.49 -1.76
CA ILE A 150 -10.70 -5.14 -2.95
C ILE A 150 -10.64 -4.17 -4.12
N VAL A 151 -11.70 -3.39 -4.35
CA VAL A 151 -11.76 -2.36 -5.41
C VAL A 151 -10.65 -1.33 -5.20
N GLU A 152 -10.46 -0.86 -3.97
CA GLU A 152 -9.44 0.14 -3.67
C GLU A 152 -8.01 -0.40 -3.86
N ILE A 153 -7.73 -1.64 -3.43
CA ILE A 153 -6.43 -2.29 -3.69
C ILE A 153 -6.19 -2.47 -5.18
N LYS A 154 -7.22 -2.87 -5.96
CA LYS A 154 -7.12 -2.98 -7.42
C LYS A 154 -6.82 -1.61 -8.05
N ARG A 155 -7.51 -0.55 -7.62
CA ARG A 155 -7.31 0.83 -8.10
C ARG A 155 -5.90 1.34 -7.83
N LEU A 156 -5.39 1.10 -6.62
CA LEU A 156 -4.04 1.45 -6.23
C LEU A 156 -3.00 0.70 -7.08
N ARG A 157 -3.20 -0.61 -7.28
CA ARG A 157 -2.34 -1.43 -8.14
C ARG A 157 -2.33 -0.95 -9.59
N ILE A 158 -3.49 -0.65 -10.17
CA ILE A 158 -3.59 -0.12 -11.54
C ILE A 158 -2.82 1.21 -11.65
N SER A 159 -2.97 2.10 -10.66
CA SER A 159 -2.24 3.38 -10.65
C SER A 159 -0.72 3.17 -10.63
N ALA A 160 -0.22 2.22 -9.83
CA ALA A 160 1.21 1.88 -9.82
C ALA A 160 1.68 1.29 -11.16
N LEU A 161 0.88 0.42 -11.79
CA LEU A 161 1.21 -0.13 -13.11
C LEU A 161 1.20 0.94 -14.22
N LYS A 162 0.31 1.93 -14.15
CA LYS A 162 0.34 3.10 -15.04
C LYS A 162 1.63 3.91 -14.85
N GLY A 163 2.07 4.08 -13.61
CA GLY A 163 3.37 4.67 -13.28
C GLY A 163 4.54 3.87 -13.88
N MET A 164 4.49 2.53 -13.76
CA MET A 164 5.48 1.65 -14.39
C MET A 164 5.51 1.82 -15.91
N ILE A 165 4.37 1.93 -16.59
CA ILE A 165 4.33 2.15 -18.04
C ILE A 165 5.11 3.42 -18.41
N ILE A 166 4.87 4.54 -17.72
CA ILE A 166 5.58 5.80 -17.96
C ILE A 166 7.10 5.63 -17.77
N VAL A 167 7.50 4.90 -16.73
CA VAL A 167 8.91 4.56 -16.46
C VAL A 167 9.52 3.74 -17.61
N GLU A 168 8.86 2.67 -18.02
CA GLU A 168 9.35 1.79 -19.08
C GLU A 168 9.42 2.50 -20.44
N GLU A 169 8.45 3.34 -20.76
CA GLU A 169 8.44 4.18 -21.96
C GLU A 169 9.62 5.17 -21.94
N GLY A 170 9.82 5.87 -20.81
CA GLY A 170 10.94 6.79 -20.62
C GLY A 170 12.32 6.13 -20.71
N LEU A 171 12.41 4.83 -20.40
CA LEU A 171 13.63 4.02 -20.50
C LEU A 171 13.74 3.25 -21.82
N GLY A 172 12.77 3.36 -22.73
CA GLY A 172 12.78 2.67 -24.03
C GLY A 172 12.55 1.15 -23.96
N ARG A 173 11.93 0.64 -22.90
CA ARG A 173 11.73 -0.80 -22.65
C ARG A 173 10.32 -1.26 -23.08
N ALA A 174 10.00 -1.13 -24.38
CA ALA A 174 8.66 -1.39 -24.93
C ALA A 174 8.08 -2.77 -24.61
N ALA A 175 8.91 -3.83 -24.58
CA ALA A 175 8.43 -5.16 -24.23
C ALA A 175 7.90 -5.27 -22.79
N ARG A 176 8.40 -4.44 -21.85
CA ARG A 176 7.88 -4.38 -20.47
C ARG A 176 6.60 -3.55 -20.40
N VAL A 177 6.48 -2.48 -21.20
CA VAL A 177 5.25 -1.68 -21.32
C VAL A 177 4.05 -2.58 -21.66
N GLU A 178 4.17 -3.41 -22.70
CA GLU A 178 3.09 -4.29 -23.13
C GLU A 178 2.69 -5.32 -22.05
N ARG A 179 3.66 -5.80 -21.27
CA ARG A 179 3.37 -6.69 -20.13
C ARG A 179 2.55 -5.97 -19.06
N TRP A 180 2.87 -4.71 -18.76
CA TRP A 180 2.13 -3.94 -17.77
C TRP A 180 0.74 -3.53 -18.25
N LYS A 181 0.57 -3.20 -19.53
CA LYS A 181 -0.76 -2.97 -20.14
C LYS A 181 -1.65 -4.20 -20.00
N LYS A 182 -1.14 -5.37 -20.40
CA LYS A 182 -1.85 -6.64 -20.24
C LYS A 182 -2.20 -6.93 -18.77
N ALA A 183 -1.29 -6.66 -17.86
CA ALA A 183 -1.55 -6.85 -16.42
C ALA A 183 -2.65 -5.92 -15.88
N ILE A 184 -2.81 -4.70 -16.43
CA ILE A 184 -3.92 -3.80 -16.09
C ILE A 184 -5.23 -4.38 -16.63
N GLU A 185 -5.26 -4.79 -17.90
CA GLU A 185 -6.44 -5.42 -18.51
C GLU A 185 -6.90 -6.64 -17.69
N ASP A 186 -5.97 -7.51 -17.30
CA ASP A 186 -6.28 -8.68 -16.46
C ASP A 186 -6.90 -8.31 -15.10
N ILE A 187 -6.52 -7.17 -14.52
CA ILE A 187 -7.08 -6.69 -13.24
C ILE A 187 -8.48 -6.11 -13.44
N GLU A 188 -8.67 -5.31 -14.49
CA GLU A 188 -9.96 -4.68 -14.81
C GLU A 188 -11.04 -5.71 -15.17
N HIS A 189 -10.65 -6.80 -15.83
CA HIS A 189 -11.56 -7.90 -16.18
C HIS A 189 -11.67 -8.98 -15.09
N SER A 190 -10.86 -8.92 -14.03
CA SER A 190 -11.00 -9.86 -12.91
C SER A 190 -12.26 -9.53 -12.13
N PRO A 191 -13.19 -10.49 -11.94
CA PRO A 191 -14.38 -10.28 -11.12
C PRO A 191 -13.99 -9.91 -9.68
N ILE A 192 -14.88 -9.17 -9.01
CA ILE A 192 -14.87 -9.06 -7.56
C ILE A 192 -15.43 -10.40 -7.05
N PRO A 193 -14.68 -11.13 -6.20
CA PRO A 193 -15.11 -12.43 -5.70
C PRO A 193 -16.39 -12.34 -4.87
#